data_AF-A0A0Q4KDY5-F1
#
_entry.id   AF-A0A0Q4KDY5-F1
#
_cell.length_a   1.000
_cell.length_b   1.000
_cell.length_c   1.000
_cell.angle_alpha   90.00
_cell.angle_beta   90.00
_cell.angle_gamma   90.00
#
_symmetry.space_group_name_H-M   'P 1'
#
loop_
_entity.id
_entity.type
_entity.pdbx_description
1 polymer ?
#
loop_
_entity_poly.entity_id
_entity_poly.type
_entity_poly.pdbx_seq_one_letter_code
_entity_poly.pdbx_strand_id
1 'polypeptide(L)'
;MGVLASNIANASTPGFKARDIDFQSALASVEHDGGTGGATKYRIPTQTSMDGNTVELSQEQTAFAENAVQYQTTLSFLNGRIGQITRALKGE
;
A
#
# COMPACT_ATOMS: atom_id res chain seq x y z
N MET A 1 -3.36 -0.52 0.07
CA MET A 1 -4.17 0.09 1.15
C MET A 1 -4.43 -0.83 2.34
N GLY A 2 -4.70 -2.13 2.16
CA GLY A 2 -5.06 -3.01 3.29
C GLY A 2 -4.02 -3.11 4.41
N VAL A 3 -2.72 -3.07 4.08
CA VAL A 3 -1.63 -3.18 5.06
C VAL A 3 -1.50 -1.92 5.93
N LEU A 4 -1.49 -0.72 5.33
CA LEU A 4 -1.47 0.54 6.08
C LEU A 4 -2.72 0.70 6.96
N ALA A 5 -3.90 0.37 6.43
CA ALA A 5 -5.15 0.42 7.20
C ALA A 5 -5.12 -0.56 8.40
N SER A 6 -4.55 -1.75 8.22
CA SER A 6 -4.36 -2.72 9.30
C SER A 6 -3.38 -2.21 10.35
N ASN A 7 -2.28 -1.58 9.95
CA ASN A 7 -1.34 -0.97 10.90
C ASN A 7 -2.01 0.15 11.71
N ILE A 8 -2.72 1.07 11.06
CA ILE A 8 -3.44 2.18 11.74
C ILE A 8 -4.47 1.65 12.74
N ALA A 9 -5.24 0.62 12.37
CA ALA A 9 -6.26 0.04 13.24
C ALA A 9 -5.67 -0.61 14.51
N ASN A 10 -4.44 -1.12 14.44
CA ASN A 10 -3.75 -1.78 15.56
C ASN A 10 -2.69 -0.87 16.22
N ALA A 11 -2.71 0.44 15.93
CA ALA A 11 -1.77 1.41 16.49
C ALA A 11 -1.87 1.55 18.03
N SER A 12 -2.98 1.11 18.63
CA SER A 12 -3.18 1.10 20.09
C SER A 12 -3.14 -0.31 20.68
N THR A 13 -2.66 -1.30 19.92
CA THR A 13 -2.58 -2.70 20.35
C THR A 13 -1.17 -3.00 20.87
N PRO A 14 -1.00 -3.32 22.16
CA PRO A 14 0.31 -3.67 22.71
C PRO A 14 0.97 -4.83 21.96
N GLY A 15 2.28 -4.73 21.72
CA GLY A 15 3.06 -5.77 21.04
C GLY A 15 2.76 -5.96 19.54
N PHE A 16 1.97 -5.08 18.90
CA PHE A 16 1.67 -5.20 17.47
C PHE A 16 2.89 -4.88 16.60
N LYS A 17 3.06 -5.70 15.55
CA LYS A 17 4.15 -5.59 14.57
C LYS A 17 3.63 -5.02 13.26
N ALA A 18 4.04 -3.80 12.93
CA ALA A 18 3.72 -3.15 11.67
C ALA A 18 4.23 -4.00 10.50
N ARG A 19 3.36 -4.22 9.52
CA ARG A 19 3.67 -4.97 8.29
C ARG A 19 3.87 -4.00 7.15
N ASP A 20 4.70 -4.37 6.20
CA ASP A 20 4.90 -3.66 4.95
C ASP A 20 4.94 -4.61 3.76
N ILE A 21 4.66 -4.08 2.57
CA ILE A 21 4.78 -4.82 1.31
C ILE A 21 5.96 -4.23 0.55
N ASP A 22 6.99 -5.03 0.37
CA ASP A 22 8.10 -4.70 -0.51
C ASP A 22 7.69 -5.02 -1.96
N PHE A 23 7.09 -4.04 -2.64
CA PHE A 23 6.51 -4.21 -3.98
C PHE A 23 7.54 -4.67 -5.02
N GLN A 24 8.80 -4.27 -4.89
CA GLN A 24 9.90 -4.68 -5.77
C GLN A 24 10.18 -6.17 -5.59
N SER A 25 10.28 -6.63 -4.34
CA SER A 25 10.41 -8.06 -4.08
C SER A 25 9.16 -8.85 -4.50
N ALA A 26 7.97 -8.26 -4.32
CA ALA A 26 6.69 -8.85 -4.72
C ALA A 26 6.62 -9.06 -6.23
N LEU A 27 6.98 -8.02 -6.99
CA LEU A 27 6.99 -8.05 -8.45
C LEU A 27 8.05 -9.03 -8.96
N ALA A 28 9.25 -9.01 -8.39
CA ALA A 28 10.30 -9.97 -8.72
C ALA A 28 9.87 -11.43 -8.43
N SER A 29 9.16 -11.67 -7.32
CA SER A 29 8.64 -13.01 -7.01
C SER A 29 7.50 -13.48 -7.93
N VAL A 30 6.67 -12.55 -8.42
CA VAL A 30 5.65 -12.86 -9.45
C VAL A 30 6.31 -13.16 -10.79
N GLU A 31 7.37 -12.43 -11.13
CA GLU A 31 8.12 -12.61 -12.37
C GLU A 31 8.93 -13.92 -12.39
N HIS A 32 9.46 -14.35 -11.23
CA HIS A 32 10.34 -15.53 -11.13
C HIS A 32 9.65 -16.83 -10.68
N ASP A 33 8.65 -16.80 -9.80
CA ASP A 33 8.21 -18.02 -9.08
C ASP A 33 6.69 -18.25 -9.11
N GLY A 34 5.88 -17.33 -9.65
CA GLY A 34 4.42 -17.47 -9.72
C GLY A 34 3.70 -17.59 -8.37
N GLY A 35 4.42 -17.52 -7.25
CA GLY A 35 3.92 -17.68 -5.88
C GLY A 35 3.88 -16.34 -5.12
N THR A 36 2.71 -15.97 -4.62
CA THR A 36 2.43 -14.72 -3.89
C THR A 36 2.85 -14.73 -2.40
N GLY A 37 3.63 -15.71 -1.95
CA GLY A 37 3.82 -16.00 -0.52
C GLY A 37 4.90 -15.19 0.23
N GLY A 38 5.81 -14.49 -0.45
CA GLY A 38 7.04 -13.94 0.17
C GLY A 38 7.10 -12.43 0.39
N ALA A 39 6.11 -11.67 -0.08
CA ALA A 39 6.25 -10.21 -0.23
C ALA A 39 5.91 -9.36 1.00
N THR A 40 5.38 -9.97 2.07
CA THR A 40 5.03 -9.24 3.30
C THR A 40 6.17 -9.35 4.32
N LYS A 41 6.86 -8.25 4.55
CA LYS A 41 7.94 -8.16 5.55
C LYS A 41 7.46 -7.36 6.75
N TYR A 42 7.95 -7.68 7.94
CA TYR A 42 7.77 -6.81 9.10
C TYR A 42 8.65 -5.57 8.91
N ARG A 43 8.11 -4.39 9.21
CA ARG A 43 8.89 -3.15 9.14
C ARG A 43 9.87 -3.11 10.33
N ILE A 44 11.06 -2.56 10.10
CA ILE A 44 12.01 -2.24 11.17
C ILE A 44 11.54 -0.92 11.80
N PRO A 45 11.08 -0.90 13.06
CA PRO A 45 10.61 0.33 13.70
C PRO A 45 11.77 1.30 13.93
N THR A 46 11.57 2.58 13.58
CA THR A 46 12.53 3.64 13.89
C THR A 46 12.39 4.13 15.33
N GLN A 47 11.17 4.06 15.88
CA GLN A 47 10.89 4.37 17.28
C GLN A 47 9.91 3.35 17.84
N THR A 48 10.41 2.42 18.66
CA THR A 48 9.55 1.42 19.32
C THR A 48 8.87 2.06 20.51
N SER A 49 7.54 1.91 20.60
CA SER A 49 6.79 2.34 21.78
C SER A 49 7.16 1.50 23.00
N MET A 50 7.00 2.06 24.20
CA MET A 50 7.36 1.41 25.46
C MET A 50 6.58 0.11 25.73
N ASP A 51 5.47 -0.10 25.02
CA ASP A 51 4.61 -1.29 25.05
C ASP A 51 4.97 -2.36 24.01
N GLY A 52 6.08 -2.18 23.29
CA GLY A 52 6.53 -3.09 22.24
C GLY A 52 5.72 -3.00 20.94
N ASN A 53 4.84 -1.99 20.81
CA ASN A 53 4.22 -1.67 19.55
C ASN A 53 5.23 -0.97 18.62
N THR A 54 5.19 -1.36 17.34
CA THR A 54 6.09 -0.87 16.28
C THR A 54 5.36 0.00 15.26
N VAL A 55 4.07 0.25 15.47
CA VAL A 55 3.26 1.13 14.61
C VAL A 55 3.49 2.58 15.00
N GLU A 56 3.86 3.38 14.00
CA GLU A 56 4.04 4.81 14.16
C GLU A 56 2.86 5.55 13.52
N LEU A 57 1.84 5.86 14.32
CA LEU A 57 0.53 6.32 13.82
C LEU A 57 0.62 7.52 12.88
N SER A 58 1.44 8.53 13.21
CA SER A 58 1.60 9.72 12.37
C SER A 58 2.22 9.38 11.01
N GLN A 59 3.19 8.46 10.96
CA GLN A 59 3.79 8.01 9.71
C GLN A 59 2.79 7.22 8.87
N GLU A 60 2.03 6.31 9.50
CA GLU A 60 1.02 5.51 8.81
C GLU A 60 -0.13 6.37 8.26
N GLN A 61 -0.57 7.39 8.99
CA GLN A 61 -1.62 8.31 8.53
C GLN A 61 -1.16 9.12 7.32
N THR A 62 0.08 9.65 7.33
CA THR A 62 0.65 10.35 6.18
C THR A 62 0.76 9.43 4.97
N ALA A 63 1.34 8.23 5.14
CA ALA A 63 1.46 7.25 4.07
C ALA A 63 0.08 6.84 3.50
N PHE A 64 -0.93 6.70 4.36
CA PHE A 64 -2.30 6.40 3.93
C PHE A 64 -2.90 7.55 3.12
N ALA A 65 -2.73 8.80 3.56
CA ALA A 65 -3.22 9.97 2.84
C ALA A 65 -2.55 10.10 1.46
N GLU A 66 -1.23 9.93 1.38
CA GLU A 66 -0.48 9.96 0.12
C GLU A 66 -0.98 8.89 -0.86
N ASN A 67 -1.12 7.65 -0.40
CA ASN A 67 -1.64 6.56 -1.23
C ASN A 67 -3.09 6.81 -1.68
N ALA A 68 -3.92 7.46 -0.86
CA ALA A 68 -5.29 7.77 -1.20
C ALA A 68 -5.35 8.80 -2.34
N VAL A 69 -4.54 9.86 -2.24
CA VAL A 69 -4.41 10.89 -3.28
C VAL A 69 -3.86 10.28 -4.58
N GLN A 70 -2.82 9.45 -4.49
CA GLN A 70 -2.24 8.79 -5.66
C GLN A 70 -3.24 7.86 -6.35
N TYR A 71 -4.03 7.10 -5.58
CA TYR A 71 -5.07 6.23 -6.13
C TYR A 71 -6.16 7.03 -6.84
N GLN A 72 -6.67 8.10 -6.23
CA GLN A 72 -7.66 8.98 -6.84
C GLN A 72 -7.14 9.58 -8.16
N THR A 73 -5.87 9.97 -8.19
CA THR A 73 -5.23 10.54 -9.39
C THR A 73 -5.08 9.47 -10.47
N THR A 74 -4.65 8.26 -10.10
CA THR A 74 -4.52 7.13 -11.01
C THR A 74 -5.87 6.75 -11.64
N LEU A 75 -6.95 6.73 -10.86
CA LEU A 75 -8.29 6.50 -11.38
C LEU A 75 -8.74 7.60 -12.35
N SER A 76 -8.39 8.85 -12.07
CA SER A 76 -8.68 9.98 -12.95
C SER A 76 -7.97 9.83 -14.30
N PHE A 77 -6.69 9.44 -14.29
CA PHE A 77 -5.95 9.13 -15.51
C PHE A 77 -6.53 7.94 -16.27
N LEU A 78 -6.90 6.86 -15.56
CA LEU A 78 -7.48 5.67 -16.17
C LEU A 78 -8.81 5.99 -16.85
N ASN A 79 -9.68 6.76 -16.19
CA ASN A 79 -10.95 7.21 -16.75
C ASN A 79 -10.73 8.08 -18.00
N GLY A 80 -9.74 8.98 -17.98
CA GLY A 80 -9.36 9.77 -19.15
C GLY A 80 -8.91 8.90 -20.33
N ARG A 81 -8.03 7.92 -20.07
CA ARG A 81 -7.54 6.98 -21.10
C ARG A 81 -8.65 6.11 -21.67
N ILE A 82 -9.51 5.55 -20.82
CA ILE A 82 -10.67 4.75 -21.25
C ILE A 82 -11.61 5.61 -22.09
N GLY A 83 -11.86 6.87 -21.70
CA GLY A 83 -12.65 7.81 -22.48
C GLY A 83 -12.08 8.04 -23.89
N GLN A 84 -10.77 8.25 -24.02
CA GLN A 84 -10.11 8.40 -25.31
C GLN A 84 -10.20 7.14 -26.19
N ILE A 85 -9.97 5.95 -25.61
CA ILE A 85 -10.12 4.66 -26.31
C ILE A 85 -11.57 4.45 -26.77
N THR A 86 -12.53 4.78 -25.90
CA THR A 86 -13.97 4.63 -26.20
C THR A 86 -14.39 5.56 -27.32
N ARG A 87 -13.90 6.81 -27.34
CA ARG A 87 -14.15 7.77 -28.43
C ARG A 87 -13.59 7.28 -29.76
N ALA A 88 -12.33 6.83 -29.77
CA ALA A 88 -11.68 6.27 -30.95
C ALA A 88 -12.39 5.02 -31.49
N LEU A 89 -12.91 4.15 -30.60
CA LEU A 89 -13.67 2.97 -31.01
C LEU A 89 -15.06 3.33 -31.58
N LYS A 90 -15.68 4.39 -31.07
CA LYS A 90 -16.98 4.87 -31.53
C LYS A 90 -16.89 5.64 -32.87
N GLY A 91 -15.68 6.01 -33.30
CA GLY A 91 -15.42 6.65 -34.59
C GLY A 91 -15.68 8.17 -34.60
N GLU A 92 -15.68 8.81 -33.42
CA GLU A 92 -15.66 10.27 -33.27
C GLU A 92 -14.24 10.81 -33.11
#